data_AF-A0A167R4U8-F1
#
_entry.id   AF-A0A167R4U8-F1
#
_cell.length_a   1.000
_cell.length_b   1.000
_cell.length_c   1.000
_cell.angle_alpha   90.00
_cell.angle_beta   90.00
_cell.angle_gamma   90.00
#
_symmetry.space_group_name_H-M   'P 1'
#
loop_
_entity.id
_entity.type
_entity.pdbx_description
1 polymer ?
#
loop_
_entity_poly.entity_id
_entity_poly.type
_entity_poly.pdbx_seq_one_letter_code
_entity_poly.pdbx_strand_id
1 'polypeptide(L)'
;MKANKWKLWVLIYSPVVLKSVLSSLHFNNWIDFVYVCCHLVKPSITFDNINTAHRHLKSFCEKCNEIYTTTILIYNMHLHLHFRETIFNFGPVYSYWLFAFERYNGLLKNISTNSKNGFEATFMKCFVEDIYKNNKSLPPTSLPLSASKPSSMGDIDYSHLLEYYKLTYLTPDLVHYQNAAASPFFVDNQIIKLKSINILGQVFYGNNGTTGRRSYVQSLFLGSDRSIETTFTCQIKYIFIHSFTPPPTSPYYEADSTHHDQHVFVFVNWLLLHGDKS
;
A
#
# COMPACT_ATOMS: atom_id res chain seq x y z
N MET A 1 24.99 2.31 -6.81
CA MET A 1 23.56 2.64 -6.56
C MET A 1 23.00 1.69 -5.50
N LYS A 2 22.12 2.17 -4.59
CA LYS A 2 21.38 1.27 -3.68
C LYS A 2 20.35 0.45 -4.45
N ALA A 3 19.96 -0.73 -3.97
CA ALA A 3 19.00 -1.62 -4.65
C ALA A 3 17.71 -0.91 -5.09
N ASN A 4 17.15 -0.02 -4.25
CA ASN A 4 15.94 0.75 -4.61
C ASN A 4 16.15 1.70 -5.80
N LYS A 5 17.34 2.28 -5.90
CA LYS A 5 17.70 3.11 -7.05
C LYS A 5 17.81 2.26 -8.31
N TRP A 6 18.36 1.04 -8.21
CA TRP A 6 18.42 0.10 -9.34
C TRP A 6 17.04 -0.34 -9.80
N LYS A 7 16.11 -0.61 -8.88
CA LYS A 7 14.71 -0.91 -9.23
C LYS A 7 14.08 0.25 -10.02
N LEU A 8 14.19 1.48 -9.53
CA LEU A 8 13.66 2.66 -10.23
C LEU A 8 14.35 2.89 -11.59
N TRP A 9 15.67 2.65 -11.64
CA TRP A 9 16.43 2.73 -12.89
C TRP A 9 15.90 1.76 -13.93
N VAL A 10 15.80 0.47 -13.61
CA VAL A 10 15.35 -0.56 -14.55
C VAL A 10 13.89 -0.30 -14.96
N LEU A 11 12.99 -0.09 -14.01
CA LEU A 11 11.55 -0.06 -14.29
C LEU A 11 11.03 1.27 -14.87
N ILE A 12 11.68 2.41 -14.58
CA ILE A 12 11.14 3.74 -14.89
C ILE A 12 12.08 4.56 -15.77
N TYR A 13 13.34 4.73 -15.33
CA TYR A 13 14.24 5.67 -16.01
C TYR A 13 14.84 5.10 -17.29
N SER A 14 15.29 3.83 -17.26
CA SER A 14 16.03 3.23 -18.36
C SER A 14 15.23 3.12 -19.68
N PRO A 15 13.91 2.83 -19.69
CA PRO A 15 13.13 2.84 -20.94
C PRO A 15 13.08 4.20 -21.64
N VAL A 16 13.14 5.28 -20.86
CA VAL A 16 13.08 6.66 -21.39
C VAL A 16 14.47 7.13 -21.78
N VAL A 17 15.44 6.99 -20.87
CA VAL A 17 16.79 7.54 -21.03
C VAL A 17 17.60 6.80 -22.09
N LEU A 18 17.45 5.47 -22.20
CA LEU A 18 18.27 4.67 -23.11
C LEU A 18 17.77 4.72 -24.56
N LYS A 19 16.56 5.24 -24.82
CA LYS A 19 15.95 5.28 -26.15
C LYS A 19 16.78 6.07 -27.17
N SER A 20 17.41 7.16 -26.74
CA SER A 20 18.26 8.01 -27.59
C SER A 20 19.73 7.64 -27.54
N VAL A 21 20.11 6.66 -26.72
CA VAL A 21 21.53 6.31 -26.45
C VAL A 21 21.90 4.96 -27.06
N LEU A 22 21.00 3.97 -27.01
CA LEU A 22 21.24 2.63 -27.51
C LEU A 22 20.80 2.48 -28.97
N SER A 23 21.46 1.58 -29.70
CA SER A 23 20.97 1.13 -31.01
C SER A 23 19.60 0.46 -30.86
N SER A 24 18.79 0.50 -31.92
CA SER A 24 17.43 -0.08 -31.91
C SER A 24 17.41 -1.54 -31.46
N LEU A 25 18.40 -2.34 -31.91
CA LEU A 25 18.55 -3.74 -31.53
C LEU A 25 18.78 -3.91 -30.02
N HIS A 26 19.71 -3.15 -29.45
CA HIS A 26 20.07 -3.24 -28.02
C HIS A 26 18.94 -2.69 -27.14
N PHE A 27 18.31 -1.61 -27.57
CA PHE A 27 17.19 -1.00 -26.87
C PHE A 27 15.99 -1.94 -26.80
N ASN A 28 15.62 -2.58 -27.91
CA ASN A 28 14.49 -3.52 -27.93
C ASN A 28 14.73 -4.72 -27.01
N ASN A 29 15.94 -5.28 -27.01
CA ASN A 29 16.29 -6.36 -26.09
C ASN A 29 16.23 -5.91 -24.61
N TRP A 30 16.66 -4.68 -24.32
CA TRP A 30 16.55 -4.10 -22.99
C TRP A 30 15.08 -3.88 -22.56
N ILE A 31 14.23 -3.38 -23.45
CA ILE A 31 12.80 -3.17 -23.18
C ILE A 31 12.08 -4.50 -22.91
N ASP A 32 12.40 -5.55 -23.65
CA ASP A 32 11.88 -6.90 -23.39
C ASP A 32 12.22 -7.34 -21.95
N PHE A 33 13.45 -7.10 -21.50
CA PHE A 33 13.85 -7.38 -20.12
C PHE A 33 13.09 -6.55 -19.08
N VAL A 34 12.99 -5.23 -19.30
CA VAL A 34 12.24 -4.33 -18.40
C VAL A 34 10.78 -4.77 -18.28
N TYR A 35 10.16 -5.13 -19.41
CA TYR A 35 8.78 -5.63 -19.44
C TYR A 35 8.61 -6.85 -18.53
N VAL A 36 9.54 -7.82 -18.59
CA VAL A 36 9.49 -8.98 -17.70
C VAL A 36 9.68 -8.59 -16.25
N CYS A 37 10.63 -7.72 -15.94
CA CYS A 37 10.84 -7.23 -14.58
C CYS A 37 9.58 -6.56 -14.01
N CYS A 38 8.86 -5.77 -14.80
CA CYS A 38 7.58 -5.14 -14.39
C CYS A 38 6.53 -6.16 -13.97
N HIS A 39 6.48 -7.34 -14.63
CA HIS A 39 5.55 -8.40 -14.26
C HIS A 39 6.00 -9.19 -13.03
N LEU A 40 7.30 -9.47 -12.90
CA LEU A 40 7.84 -10.25 -11.78
C LEU A 40 7.81 -9.51 -10.44
N VAL A 41 7.85 -8.17 -10.43
CA VAL A 41 7.81 -7.36 -9.21
C VAL A 41 6.41 -7.10 -8.67
N LYS A 42 5.36 -7.61 -9.32
CA LYS A 42 3.97 -7.42 -8.87
C LYS A 42 3.74 -8.15 -7.53
N PRO A 43 2.92 -7.59 -6.61
CA PRO A 43 2.61 -8.23 -5.33
C PRO A 43 1.87 -9.57 -5.48
N SER A 44 1.13 -9.73 -6.58
CA SER A 44 0.42 -10.95 -6.95
C SER A 44 0.77 -11.32 -8.39
N ILE A 45 1.03 -12.61 -8.61
CA ILE A 45 1.42 -13.17 -9.91
C ILE A 45 0.76 -14.53 -10.09
N THR A 46 0.16 -14.77 -11.27
CA THR A 46 -0.44 -16.05 -11.62
C THR A 46 0.59 -16.99 -12.22
N PHE A 47 0.33 -18.30 -12.22
CA PHE A 47 1.22 -19.29 -12.83
C PHE A 47 1.45 -19.05 -14.33
N ASP A 48 0.43 -18.61 -15.06
CA ASP A 48 0.56 -18.26 -16.48
C ASP A 48 1.47 -17.06 -16.71
N ASN A 49 1.40 -16.05 -15.82
CA ASN A 49 2.31 -14.91 -15.85
C ASN A 49 3.76 -15.34 -15.57
N ILE A 50 3.98 -16.27 -14.62
CA ILE A 50 5.32 -16.82 -14.33
C ILE A 50 5.88 -17.56 -15.54
N ASN A 51 5.08 -18.46 -16.15
CA ASN A 51 5.52 -19.23 -17.31
C ASN A 51 5.81 -18.34 -18.52
N THR A 52 5.01 -17.28 -18.69
CA THR A 52 5.25 -16.27 -19.74
C THR A 52 6.52 -15.47 -19.46
N ALA A 53 6.69 -14.96 -18.25
CA ALA A 53 7.92 -14.27 -17.84
C ALA A 53 9.17 -15.14 -18.04
N HIS A 54 9.11 -16.43 -17.69
CA HIS A 54 10.21 -17.37 -17.90
C HIS A 54 10.58 -17.52 -19.39
N ARG A 55 9.58 -17.68 -20.28
CA ARG A 55 9.84 -17.74 -21.74
C ARG A 55 10.50 -16.45 -22.25
N HIS A 56 10.05 -15.29 -21.79
CA HIS A 56 10.65 -14.02 -22.17
C HIS A 56 12.08 -13.86 -21.63
N LEU A 57 12.36 -14.25 -20.38
CA LEU A 57 13.73 -14.24 -19.82
C LEU A 57 14.66 -15.16 -20.59
N LYS A 58 14.19 -16.36 -20.98
CA LYS A 58 14.96 -17.29 -21.80
C LYS A 58 15.32 -16.67 -23.15
N SER A 59 14.33 -16.11 -23.85
CA SER A 59 14.55 -15.42 -25.13
C SER A 59 15.49 -14.22 -24.98
N PHE A 60 15.34 -13.44 -23.91
CA PHE A 60 16.26 -12.34 -23.60
C PHE A 60 17.71 -12.82 -23.40
N CYS A 61 17.92 -13.92 -22.68
CA CYS A 61 19.25 -14.51 -22.49
C CYS A 61 19.85 -15.02 -23.80
N GLU A 62 19.04 -15.66 -24.66
CA GLU A 62 19.46 -16.11 -26.00
C GLU A 62 19.86 -14.92 -26.89
N LYS A 63 19.02 -13.88 -26.97
CA LYS A 63 19.33 -12.64 -27.67
C LYS A 63 20.57 -11.95 -27.11
N CYS A 64 20.77 -11.98 -25.80
CA CYS A 64 21.98 -11.43 -25.19
C CYS A 64 23.25 -12.12 -25.71
N ASN A 65 23.21 -13.42 -25.95
CA ASN A 65 24.34 -14.17 -26.50
C ASN A 65 24.65 -13.82 -27.96
N GLU A 66 23.64 -13.40 -28.73
CA GLU A 66 23.78 -12.98 -30.12
C GLU A 66 24.24 -11.52 -30.24
N ILE A 67 23.69 -10.64 -29.39
CA ILE A 67 23.87 -9.19 -29.46
C ILE A 67 25.13 -8.74 -28.70
N TYR A 68 25.47 -9.39 -27.57
CA TYR A 68 26.60 -9.05 -26.73
C TYR A 68 27.69 -10.12 -26.81
N THR A 69 28.94 -9.76 -26.55
CA THR A 69 30.05 -10.72 -26.51
C THR A 69 29.86 -11.73 -25.36
N THR A 70 30.16 -13.00 -25.61
CA THR A 70 30.03 -14.14 -24.67
C THR A 70 30.72 -13.92 -23.32
N THR A 71 31.69 -13.02 -23.22
CA THR A 71 32.36 -12.61 -21.98
C THR A 71 31.48 -11.84 -21.00
N ILE A 72 30.32 -11.30 -21.42
CA ILE A 72 29.41 -10.49 -20.60
C ILE A 72 28.28 -11.32 -19.97
N LEU A 73 28.12 -12.59 -20.36
CA LEU A 73 27.13 -13.51 -19.79
C LEU A 73 27.58 -14.01 -18.41
N ILE A 74 27.49 -13.12 -17.44
CA ILE A 74 27.82 -13.36 -16.03
C ILE A 74 26.73 -14.25 -15.39
N TYR A 75 27.11 -14.96 -14.32
CA TYR A 75 26.25 -15.73 -13.41
C TYR A 75 24.82 -15.18 -13.20
N ASN A 76 24.66 -13.85 -13.09
CA ASN A 76 23.35 -13.21 -12.91
C ASN A 76 22.38 -13.46 -14.08
N MET A 77 22.88 -13.58 -15.32
CA MET A 77 22.05 -13.92 -16.48
C MET A 77 21.56 -15.37 -16.42
N HIS A 78 22.38 -16.28 -15.92
CA HIS A 78 21.96 -17.66 -15.68
C HIS A 78 20.90 -17.75 -14.57
N LEU A 79 21.05 -16.95 -13.50
CA LEU A 79 20.05 -16.89 -12.42
C LEU A 79 18.66 -16.47 -12.88
N HIS A 80 18.53 -15.71 -13.98
CA HIS A 80 17.23 -15.36 -14.52
C HIS A 80 16.38 -16.58 -14.89
N LEU A 81 17.01 -17.68 -15.30
CA LEU A 81 16.31 -18.90 -15.67
C LEU A 81 15.68 -19.61 -14.46
N HIS A 82 16.22 -19.40 -13.26
CA HIS A 82 15.77 -20.01 -12.00
C HIS A 82 14.69 -19.19 -11.27
N PHE A 83 14.31 -18.01 -11.79
CA PHE A 83 13.27 -17.19 -11.16
C PHE A 83 11.94 -17.89 -11.09
N ARG A 84 11.62 -18.72 -12.08
CA ARG A 84 10.39 -19.51 -12.11
C ARG A 84 10.33 -20.40 -10.88
N GLU A 85 11.29 -21.29 -10.72
CA GLU A 85 11.41 -22.25 -9.62
C GLU A 85 11.44 -21.53 -8.27
N THR A 86 12.16 -20.41 -8.18
CA THR A 86 12.21 -19.59 -6.97
C THR A 86 10.82 -19.05 -6.59
N ILE A 87 10.06 -18.54 -7.57
CA ILE A 87 8.71 -18.01 -7.31
C ILE A 87 7.73 -19.13 -6.95
N PHE A 88 7.87 -20.31 -7.57
CA PHE A 88 7.08 -21.50 -7.20
C PHE A 88 7.33 -21.93 -5.75
N ASN A 89 8.58 -21.89 -5.28
CA ASN A 89 8.95 -22.38 -3.96
C ASN A 89 8.72 -21.35 -2.83
N PHE A 90 8.94 -20.06 -3.09
CA PHE A 90 8.95 -19.01 -2.06
C PHE A 90 7.84 -17.95 -2.22
N GLY A 91 7.02 -18.07 -3.27
CA GLY A 91 5.96 -17.11 -3.59
C GLY A 91 6.46 -15.93 -4.45
N PRO A 92 5.67 -14.84 -4.59
CA PRO A 92 6.04 -13.68 -5.41
C PRO A 92 7.37 -13.05 -4.98
N VAL A 93 8.15 -12.49 -5.90
CA VAL A 93 9.50 -11.90 -5.62
C VAL A 93 9.49 -10.90 -4.46
N TYR A 94 8.37 -10.19 -4.26
CA TYR A 94 8.19 -9.26 -3.15
C TYR A 94 8.30 -9.93 -1.76
N SER A 95 7.88 -11.20 -1.60
CA SER A 95 7.83 -11.87 -0.30
C SER A 95 9.22 -12.15 0.29
N TYR A 96 10.22 -12.41 -0.55
CA TYR A 96 11.57 -12.80 -0.14
C TYR A 96 12.65 -11.78 -0.55
N TRP A 97 12.26 -10.59 -0.97
CA TRP A 97 13.22 -9.57 -1.36
C TRP A 97 14.11 -9.14 -0.17
N LEU A 98 15.34 -8.71 -0.42
CA LEU A 98 16.28 -8.37 0.66
C LEU A 98 16.20 -6.92 1.15
N PHE A 99 15.38 -6.05 0.58
CA PHE A 99 15.49 -4.62 0.93
C PHE A 99 14.95 -4.33 2.34
N ALA A 100 14.03 -5.15 2.86
CA ALA A 100 13.63 -5.07 4.26
C ALA A 100 14.83 -5.40 5.17
N PHE A 101 15.58 -6.44 4.82
CA PHE A 101 16.80 -6.83 5.51
C PHE A 101 17.91 -5.78 5.38
N GLU A 102 18.15 -5.22 4.19
CA GLU A 102 19.12 -4.12 4.00
C GLU A 102 18.76 -2.88 4.82
N ARG A 103 17.47 -2.52 4.86
CA ARG A 103 16.98 -1.41 5.71
C ARG A 103 17.23 -1.71 7.17
N TYR A 104 16.95 -2.93 7.60
CA TYR A 104 17.19 -3.38 8.96
C TYR A 104 18.69 -3.33 9.32
N ASN A 105 19.57 -3.82 8.44
CA ASN A 105 21.02 -3.71 8.62
C ASN A 105 21.49 -2.25 8.77
N GLY A 106 20.84 -1.33 8.05
CA GLY A 106 21.08 0.11 8.22
C GLY A 106 20.71 0.63 9.61
N LEU A 107 19.61 0.13 10.20
CA LEU A 107 19.25 0.44 11.59
C LEU A 107 20.25 -0.15 12.57
N LEU A 108 20.66 -1.40 12.36
CA LEU A 108 21.64 -2.08 13.21
C LEU A 108 22.97 -1.36 13.25
N LYS A 109 23.43 -0.85 12.10
CA LYS A 109 24.66 -0.08 11.99
C LYS A 109 24.65 1.18 12.86
N ASN A 110 23.47 1.73 13.17
CA ASN A 110 23.33 2.95 13.97
C ASN A 110 23.15 2.67 15.47
N ILE A 111 23.14 1.40 15.89
CA ILE A 111 23.10 1.04 17.31
C ILE A 111 24.48 1.32 17.91
N SER A 112 24.52 2.21 18.90
CA SER A 112 25.70 2.47 19.72
C SER A 112 26.04 1.20 20.51
N THR A 113 27.15 0.54 20.15
CA THR A 113 27.71 -0.56 20.95
C THR A 113 28.92 -0.02 21.72
N ASN A 114 28.95 -0.24 23.04
CA ASN A 114 30.11 0.13 23.86
C ASN A 114 31.26 -0.89 23.75
N SER A 115 31.20 -1.82 22.78
CA SER A 115 32.13 -2.95 22.53
C SER A 115 32.49 -3.83 23.74
N LYS A 116 31.77 -3.68 24.86
CA LYS A 116 32.00 -4.41 26.12
C LYS A 116 31.16 -5.68 26.24
N ASN A 117 29.95 -5.68 25.69
CA ASN A 117 29.11 -6.86 25.52
C ASN A 117 29.09 -7.21 24.04
N GLY A 118 29.21 -8.50 23.69
CA GLY A 118 29.23 -8.98 22.31
C GLY A 118 28.11 -8.38 21.45
N PHE A 119 28.38 -8.26 20.14
CA PHE A 119 27.44 -7.69 19.17
C PHE A 119 26.06 -8.34 19.29
N GLU A 120 26.01 -9.65 19.47
CA GLU A 120 24.80 -10.46 19.62
C GLU A 120 23.98 -10.05 20.84
N ALA A 121 24.61 -9.81 22.00
CA ALA A 121 23.89 -9.44 23.23
C ALA A 121 23.30 -8.03 23.13
N THR A 122 24.05 -7.08 22.55
CA THR A 122 23.56 -5.71 22.34
C THR A 122 22.46 -5.69 21.28
N PHE A 123 22.63 -6.46 20.20
CA PHE A 123 21.63 -6.67 19.18
C PHE A 123 20.35 -7.27 19.77
N MET A 124 20.44 -8.38 20.52
CA MET A 124 19.27 -9.02 21.11
C MET A 124 18.57 -8.11 22.11
N LYS A 125 19.31 -7.32 22.89
CA LYS A 125 18.72 -6.32 23.77
C LYS A 125 17.98 -5.24 22.99
N CYS A 126 18.61 -4.64 21.96
CA CYS A 126 17.96 -3.63 21.13
C CYS A 126 16.79 -4.19 20.32
N PHE A 127 16.90 -5.41 19.80
CA PHE A 127 15.83 -6.10 19.09
C PHE A 127 14.67 -6.42 20.02
N VAL A 128 14.93 -6.95 21.23
CA VAL A 128 13.89 -7.19 22.23
C VAL A 128 13.29 -5.87 22.69
N GLU A 129 14.06 -4.80 22.87
CA GLU A 129 13.54 -3.47 23.21
C GLU A 129 12.71 -2.87 22.07
N ASP A 130 13.13 -3.03 20.82
CA ASP A 130 12.42 -2.54 19.63
C ASP A 130 11.19 -3.39 19.35
N ILE A 131 11.26 -4.70 19.53
CA ILE A 131 10.10 -5.61 19.61
C ILE A 131 9.25 -5.31 20.83
N TYR A 132 9.76 -4.88 21.97
CA TYR A 132 8.89 -4.49 23.09
C TYR A 132 8.24 -3.14 22.84
N LYS A 133 8.89 -2.27 22.06
CA LYS A 133 8.34 -0.99 21.61
C LYS A 133 7.33 -1.18 20.47
N ASN A 134 7.55 -2.13 19.56
CA ASN A 134 6.74 -2.40 18.36
C ASN A 134 5.73 -3.55 18.53
N ASN A 135 6.05 -4.54 19.36
CA ASN A 135 5.26 -5.71 19.79
C ASN A 135 5.12 -5.75 21.32
N LYS A 136 4.93 -4.61 21.98
CA LYS A 136 4.02 -4.66 23.13
C LYS A 136 2.78 -5.32 22.58
N SER A 137 2.39 -6.49 23.12
CA SER A 137 1.02 -6.93 22.94
C SER A 137 0.23 -5.75 23.43
N LEU A 138 -0.39 -5.16 22.44
CA LEU A 138 -1.00 -3.89 22.53
C LEU A 138 -2.13 -4.28 23.53
N PRO A 139 -2.14 -3.76 24.79
CA PRO A 139 -3.12 -4.18 25.78
C PRO A 139 -4.50 -4.07 25.15
N PRO A 140 -5.55 -4.80 25.56
CA PRO A 140 -6.85 -4.77 24.85
C PRO A 140 -7.40 -3.36 24.51
N THR A 141 -6.86 -2.33 25.17
CA THR A 141 -6.93 -0.88 24.90
C THR A 141 -6.17 -0.32 23.67
N SER A 142 -5.71 -1.13 22.72
CA SER A 142 -4.67 -0.71 21.76
C SER A 142 -4.99 -0.83 20.27
N LEU A 143 -6.02 -1.58 19.90
CA LEU A 143 -6.82 -1.22 18.75
C LEU A 143 -7.89 -0.26 19.27
N PRO A 144 -7.85 1.04 18.96
CA PRO A 144 -6.80 1.90 18.43
C PRO A 144 -6.13 2.77 19.51
N LEU A 145 -4.97 3.34 19.18
CA LEU A 145 -4.46 4.66 19.62
C LEU A 145 -5.45 5.45 20.50
N SER A 146 -5.46 5.21 21.82
CA SER A 146 -6.44 5.78 22.77
C SER A 146 -7.77 6.12 22.07
N ALA A 147 -8.52 5.11 21.62
CA ALA A 147 -9.87 5.36 21.11
C ALA A 147 -10.52 6.37 22.04
N SER A 148 -10.83 7.56 21.52
CA SER A 148 -11.74 8.42 22.24
C SER A 148 -12.99 7.60 22.50
N LYS A 149 -13.62 7.77 23.67
CA LYS A 149 -14.93 7.16 23.92
C LYS A 149 -15.82 7.34 22.69
N PRO A 150 -16.66 6.35 22.34
CA PRO A 150 -17.61 6.49 21.25
C PRO A 150 -18.29 7.85 21.33
N SER A 151 -18.27 8.56 20.22
CA SER A 151 -18.80 9.90 20.13
C SER A 151 -19.82 9.95 19.00
N SER A 152 -20.85 10.76 19.20
CA SER A 152 -21.84 11.02 18.16
C SER A 152 -21.19 11.78 17.00
N MET A 153 -21.32 11.24 15.79
CA MET A 153 -21.08 11.98 14.55
C MET A 153 -22.16 13.06 14.38
N GLY A 154 -21.82 14.19 13.75
CA GLY A 154 -22.81 15.24 13.45
C GLY A 154 -23.66 14.86 12.25
N ASP A 155 -24.92 15.32 12.21
CA ASP A 155 -25.91 14.91 11.20
C ASP A 155 -25.46 15.16 9.75
N ILE A 156 -24.78 16.27 9.50
CA ILE A 156 -24.24 16.62 8.17
C ILE A 156 -23.18 15.61 7.73
N ASP A 157 -22.31 15.18 8.64
CA ASP A 157 -21.26 14.23 8.30
C ASP A 157 -21.85 12.81 8.21
N TYR A 158 -22.83 12.49 9.06
CA TYR A 158 -23.53 11.20 9.10
C TYR A 158 -24.29 10.88 7.80
N SER A 159 -24.89 11.88 7.13
CA SER A 159 -25.61 11.63 5.87
C SER A 159 -24.71 10.95 4.82
N HIS A 160 -23.44 11.33 4.76
CA HIS A 160 -22.45 10.74 3.86
C HIS A 160 -22.08 9.30 4.25
N LEU A 161 -22.03 9.01 5.56
CA LEU A 161 -21.77 7.67 6.08
C LEU A 161 -22.93 6.72 5.74
N LEU A 162 -24.17 7.17 5.93
CA LEU A 162 -25.37 6.41 5.57
C LEU A 162 -25.40 6.12 4.06
N GLU A 163 -25.16 7.13 3.23
CA GLU A 163 -25.11 6.98 1.77
C GLU A 163 -24.02 6.00 1.32
N TYR A 164 -22.83 6.06 1.93
CA TYR A 164 -21.75 5.12 1.66
C TYR A 164 -22.19 3.67 1.87
N TYR A 165 -22.83 3.36 3.00
CA TYR A 165 -23.26 1.99 3.29
C TYR A 165 -24.37 1.51 2.35
N LYS A 166 -25.35 2.37 2.02
CA LYS A 166 -26.39 2.06 1.04
C LYS A 166 -25.80 1.65 -0.31
N LEU A 167 -24.80 2.40 -0.79
CA LEU A 167 -24.15 2.14 -2.07
C LEU A 167 -23.22 0.93 -2.02
N THR A 168 -22.38 0.84 -0.97
CA THR A 168 -21.34 -0.19 -0.85
C THR A 168 -21.93 -1.59 -0.64
N TYR A 169 -22.98 -1.68 0.17
CA TYR A 169 -23.63 -2.95 0.50
C TYR A 169 -24.91 -3.21 -0.29
N LEU A 170 -25.26 -2.33 -1.23
CA LEU A 170 -26.46 -2.42 -2.08
C LEU A 170 -27.76 -2.54 -1.26
N THR A 171 -27.87 -1.76 -0.19
CA THR A 171 -28.96 -1.82 0.80
C THR A 171 -29.66 -0.47 0.89
N PRO A 172 -30.48 -0.11 -0.12
CA PRO A 172 -31.14 1.20 -0.18
C PRO A 172 -32.08 1.46 1.00
N ASP A 173 -32.62 0.39 1.60
CA ASP A 173 -33.60 0.40 2.68
C ASP A 173 -33.01 0.71 4.06
N LEU A 174 -31.68 0.88 4.19
CA LEU A 174 -31.07 1.30 5.45
C LEU A 174 -31.70 2.61 5.94
N VAL A 175 -32.19 2.60 7.18
CA VAL A 175 -32.79 3.76 7.81
C VAL A 175 -31.79 4.52 8.67
N HIS A 176 -32.12 5.80 8.88
CA HIS A 176 -31.37 6.69 9.76
C HIS A 176 -31.43 6.22 11.22
N TYR A 177 -30.37 6.46 11.99
CA TYR A 177 -30.30 6.07 13.41
C TYR A 177 -31.45 6.63 14.28
N GLN A 178 -32.05 7.77 13.90
CA GLN A 178 -33.18 8.38 14.61
C GLN A 178 -34.46 7.56 14.44
N ASN A 179 -34.55 6.79 13.36
CA ASN A 179 -35.65 5.90 13.04
C ASN A 179 -35.33 4.43 13.38
N ALA A 180 -34.33 4.18 14.23
CA ALA A 180 -33.96 2.83 14.66
C ALA A 180 -35.12 2.06 15.32
N ALA A 181 -36.11 2.77 15.87
CA ALA A 181 -37.33 2.15 16.39
C ALA A 181 -38.24 1.54 15.29
N ALA A 182 -38.11 1.98 14.04
CA ALA A 182 -38.96 1.56 12.93
C ALA A 182 -38.39 0.35 12.15
N SER A 183 -37.08 0.10 12.22
CA SER A 183 -36.45 -1.05 11.57
C SER A 183 -35.14 -1.42 12.27
N PRO A 184 -34.84 -2.72 12.44
CA PRO A 184 -33.57 -3.18 13.01
C PRO A 184 -32.38 -2.93 12.08
N PHE A 185 -32.61 -2.56 10.81
CA PHE A 185 -31.58 -2.33 9.80
C PHE A 185 -31.30 -0.83 9.64
N PHE A 186 -30.47 -0.30 10.53
CA PHE A 186 -30.06 1.11 10.54
C PHE A 186 -28.54 1.23 10.65
N VAL A 187 -28.00 2.37 10.24
CA VAL A 187 -26.60 2.75 10.48
C VAL A 187 -26.57 3.63 11.71
N ASP A 188 -25.85 3.24 12.77
CA ASP A 188 -25.71 4.09 13.96
C ASP A 188 -24.77 5.28 13.70
N ASN A 189 -24.75 6.24 14.62
CA ASN A 189 -23.91 7.44 14.52
C ASN A 189 -22.72 7.43 15.49
N GLN A 190 -22.43 6.27 16.10
CA GLN A 190 -21.36 6.11 17.08
C GLN A 190 -20.04 5.85 16.38
N ILE A 191 -19.17 6.85 16.42
CA ILE A 191 -17.84 6.78 15.80
C ILE A 191 -16.74 6.85 16.84
N ILE A 192 -15.66 6.12 16.57
CA ILE A 192 -14.42 6.18 17.35
C ILE A 192 -13.42 7.04 16.59
N LYS A 193 -13.12 8.24 17.09
CA LYS A 193 -12.17 9.14 16.43
C LYS A 193 -10.72 8.69 16.68
N LEU A 194 -9.91 8.79 15.64
CA LEU A 194 -8.49 8.49 15.65
C LEU A 194 -7.67 9.78 15.58
N LYS A 195 -6.53 9.78 16.28
CA LYS A 195 -5.59 10.91 16.26
C LYS A 195 -4.84 11.03 14.93
N SER A 196 -4.50 9.91 14.31
CA SER A 196 -3.71 9.84 13.08
C SER A 196 -3.89 8.52 12.35
N ILE A 197 -3.58 8.50 11.05
CA ILE A 197 -3.54 7.31 10.21
C ILE A 197 -2.22 7.25 9.45
N ASN A 198 -1.69 6.05 9.24
CA ASN A 198 -0.52 5.82 8.40
C ASN A 198 -0.96 5.27 7.04
N ILE A 199 -0.70 6.03 5.98
CA ILE A 199 -0.99 5.64 4.60
C ILE A 199 0.35 5.56 3.87
N LEU A 200 0.73 4.35 3.44
CA LEU A 200 1.95 4.08 2.66
C LEU A 200 3.25 4.61 3.30
N GLY A 201 3.33 4.59 4.64
CA GLY A 201 4.50 5.03 5.40
C GLY A 201 4.49 6.52 5.75
N GLN A 202 3.46 7.27 5.36
CA GLN A 202 3.26 8.67 5.76
C GLN A 202 2.14 8.77 6.79
N VAL A 203 2.37 9.55 7.85
CA VAL A 203 1.41 9.74 8.94
C VAL A 203 0.62 11.03 8.72
N PHE A 204 -0.69 10.88 8.61
CA PHE A 204 -1.66 11.95 8.47
C PHE A 204 -2.43 12.16 9.76
N TYR A 205 -2.81 13.40 10.05
CA TYR A 205 -3.51 13.78 11.28
C TYR A 205 -4.86 14.42 10.95
N GLY A 206 -5.86 14.15 11.79
CA GLY A 206 -7.12 14.90 11.76
C GLY A 206 -6.91 16.34 12.22
N ASN A 207 -7.59 17.28 11.57
CA ASN A 207 -7.63 18.68 11.98
C ASN A 207 -8.48 18.88 13.25
N ASN A 208 -7.94 18.46 14.40
CA ASN A 208 -8.51 18.76 15.72
C ASN A 208 -8.12 20.19 16.19
N GLY A 209 -8.23 21.19 15.31
CA GLY A 209 -7.95 22.60 15.64
C GLY A 209 -6.47 23.01 15.64
N THR A 210 -5.57 22.21 15.06
CA THR A 210 -4.17 22.62 14.84
C THR A 210 -3.83 22.54 13.36
N THR A 211 -3.45 23.68 12.77
CA THR A 211 -2.96 23.82 11.39
C THR A 211 -1.62 23.11 11.21
N GLY A 212 -1.66 21.78 11.16
CA GLY A 212 -0.49 20.94 10.92
C GLY A 212 -0.31 20.64 9.43
N ARG A 213 0.92 20.78 8.93
CA ARG A 213 1.41 20.42 7.56
C ARG A 213 1.08 19.00 7.06
N ARG A 214 0.41 18.17 7.87
CA ARG A 214 0.12 16.74 7.62
C ARG A 214 -1.38 16.39 7.69
N SER A 215 -2.23 17.39 7.48
CA SER A 215 -3.70 17.23 7.39
C SER A 215 -4.20 17.30 5.94
N TYR A 216 -3.33 17.55 4.97
CA TYR A 216 -3.72 17.67 3.55
C TYR A 216 -3.35 16.40 2.78
N VAL A 217 -4.25 15.98 1.91
CA VAL A 217 -4.07 14.85 0.99
C VAL A 217 -4.42 15.33 -0.41
N GLN A 218 -3.63 14.93 -1.39
CA GLN A 218 -3.98 15.09 -2.80
C GLN A 218 -4.46 13.75 -3.33
N SER A 219 -5.66 13.74 -3.90
CA SER A 219 -6.20 12.60 -4.61
C SER A 219 -6.19 12.88 -6.11
N LEU A 220 -5.66 11.92 -6.87
CA LEU A 220 -5.70 11.92 -8.32
C LEU A 220 -6.94 11.16 -8.78
N PHE A 221 -7.81 11.82 -9.53
CA PHE A 221 -8.92 11.17 -10.22
C PHE A 221 -8.58 11.07 -11.69
N LEU A 222 -8.60 9.83 -12.20
CA LEU A 222 -8.53 9.56 -13.63
C LEU A 222 -9.94 9.65 -14.20
N GLY A 223 -10.12 10.53 -15.19
CA GLY A 223 -11.34 10.59 -15.99
C GLY A 223 -11.63 9.25 -16.69
N SER A 224 -12.87 9.07 -17.14
CA SER A 224 -13.33 7.85 -17.82
C SER A 224 -12.53 7.51 -19.07
N ASP A 225 -11.86 8.49 -19.67
CA ASP A 225 -10.99 8.36 -20.84
C ASP A 225 -9.50 8.14 -20.50
N ARG A 226 -9.14 8.11 -19.21
CA ARG A 226 -7.76 8.09 -18.66
C ARG A 226 -6.84 9.20 -19.18
N SER A 227 -7.37 10.21 -19.88
CA SER A 227 -6.58 11.28 -20.49
C SER A 227 -6.58 12.54 -19.61
N ILE A 228 -7.66 12.74 -18.86
CA ILE A 228 -7.83 13.88 -17.96
C ILE A 228 -7.48 13.45 -16.53
N GLU A 229 -6.35 13.96 -16.04
CA GLU A 229 -5.92 13.84 -14.65
C GLU A 229 -6.36 15.08 -13.88
N THR A 230 -7.46 14.94 -13.12
CA THR A 230 -7.88 15.99 -12.18
C THR A 230 -7.31 15.70 -10.80
N THR A 231 -6.52 16.63 -10.28
CA THR A 231 -6.02 16.56 -8.91
C THR A 231 -6.91 17.40 -8.00
N PHE A 232 -7.37 16.78 -6.91
CA PHE A 232 -8.12 17.47 -5.88
C PHE A 232 -7.33 17.44 -4.59
N THR A 233 -7.19 18.61 -3.98
CA THR A 233 -6.58 18.71 -2.65
C THR A 233 -7.71 18.70 -1.63
N CYS A 234 -7.61 17.83 -0.64
CA CYS A 234 -8.52 17.79 0.48
C CYS A 234 -7.79 17.97 1.80
N GLN A 235 -8.51 18.49 2.78
CA GLN A 235 -8.06 18.59 4.16
C GLN A 235 -8.81 17.57 5.01
N ILE A 236 -8.09 16.73 5.72
CA ILE A 236 -8.63 15.78 6.68
C ILE A 236 -9.18 16.55 7.88
N LYS A 237 -10.50 16.47 8.08
CA LYS A 237 -11.17 16.98 9.27
C LYS A 237 -10.92 16.07 10.46
N TYR A 238 -11.29 14.80 10.34
CA TYR A 238 -11.03 13.80 11.36
C TYR A 238 -11.05 12.41 10.73
N ILE A 239 -10.42 11.47 11.43
CA ILE A 239 -10.33 10.06 11.05
C ILE A 239 -11.16 9.31 12.06
N PHE A 240 -11.91 8.30 11.63
CA PHE A 240 -12.76 7.54 12.53
C PHE A 240 -12.92 6.08 12.12
N ILE A 241 -13.27 5.25 13.11
CA ILE A 241 -13.69 3.87 12.92
C ILE A 241 -15.19 3.81 13.14
N HIS A 242 -15.87 3.07 12.28
CA HIS A 242 -17.29 2.74 12.43
C HIS A 242 -17.49 1.25 12.17
N SER A 243 -18.29 0.63 13.02
CA SER A 243 -18.63 -0.78 12.94
C SER A 243 -20.00 -0.91 12.28
N PHE A 244 -20.13 -1.78 11.28
CA PHE A 244 -21.39 -2.00 10.60
C PHE A 244 -21.61 -3.48 10.35
N THR A 245 -22.87 -3.90 10.43
CA THR A 245 -23.26 -5.27 10.10
C THR A 245 -24.30 -5.19 8.99
N PRO A 246 -24.03 -5.75 7.79
CA PRO A 246 -24.97 -5.69 6.69
C PRO A 246 -26.26 -6.47 7.02
N PRO A 247 -27.43 -6.01 6.55
CA PRO A 247 -28.67 -6.74 6.71
C PRO A 247 -28.65 -8.04 5.87
N PRO A 248 -29.45 -9.06 6.23
CA PRO A 248 -29.55 -10.32 5.48
C PRO A 248 -29.97 -10.17 4.02
N THR A 249 -30.58 -9.03 3.68
CA THR A 249 -30.96 -8.67 2.31
C THR A 249 -29.78 -8.23 1.45
N SER A 250 -28.62 -7.92 2.04
CA SER A 250 -27.40 -7.58 1.32
C SER A 250 -26.77 -8.81 0.69
N PRO A 251 -26.28 -8.74 -0.57
CA PRO A 251 -25.51 -9.82 -1.19
C PRO A 251 -24.15 -10.08 -0.49
N TYR A 252 -23.74 -9.20 0.43
CA TYR A 252 -22.51 -9.31 1.22
C TYR A 252 -22.76 -9.80 2.65
N TYR A 253 -23.94 -10.33 2.95
CA TYR A 253 -24.25 -10.89 4.26
C TYR A 253 -23.67 -12.30 4.43
N GLU A 254 -22.86 -12.50 5.49
CA GLU A 254 -22.36 -13.82 5.91
C GLU A 254 -23.03 -14.27 7.21
N ALA A 255 -23.84 -15.34 7.13
CA ALA A 255 -24.72 -15.81 8.21
C ALA A 255 -23.99 -16.30 9.49
N ASP A 256 -22.69 -16.60 9.41
CA ASP A 256 -21.86 -17.11 10.51
C ASP A 256 -20.92 -16.06 11.13
N SER A 257 -21.01 -14.79 10.71
CA SER A 257 -20.13 -13.74 11.23
C SER A 257 -20.68 -13.13 12.53
N THR A 258 -20.06 -13.46 13.66
CA THR A 258 -20.21 -12.69 14.93
C THR A 258 -19.44 -11.36 14.89
N HIS A 259 -18.80 -11.07 13.75
CA HIS A 259 -17.94 -9.92 13.55
C HIS A 259 -18.71 -8.79 12.86
N HIS A 260 -18.76 -7.64 13.52
CA HIS A 260 -19.15 -6.40 12.86
C HIS A 260 -17.99 -5.99 11.93
N ASP A 261 -18.28 -5.65 10.68
CA ASP A 261 -17.26 -5.13 9.78
C ASP A 261 -16.78 -3.79 10.34
N GLN A 262 -15.50 -3.72 10.70
CA GLN A 262 -14.87 -2.49 11.14
C GLN A 262 -14.28 -1.76 9.93
N HIS A 263 -14.81 -0.56 9.69
CA HIS A 263 -14.34 0.29 8.62
C HIS A 263 -13.57 1.48 9.18
N VAL A 264 -12.46 1.81 8.52
CA VAL A 264 -11.67 3.01 8.82
C VAL A 264 -11.97 4.06 7.77
N PHE A 265 -12.47 5.20 8.21
CA PHE A 265 -12.85 6.32 7.35
C PHE A 265 -12.00 7.56 7.63
N VAL A 266 -11.86 8.37 6.60
CA VAL A 266 -11.24 9.69 6.68
C VAL A 266 -12.28 10.69 6.19
N PHE A 267 -12.76 11.56 7.09
CA PHE A 267 -13.67 12.64 6.71
C PHE A 267 -12.85 13.83 6.22
N VAL A 268 -13.11 14.27 4.98
CA VAL A 268 -12.31 15.29 4.31
C VAL A 268 -13.16 16.46 3.83
N ASN A 269 -12.58 17.65 3.86
CA ASN A 269 -13.08 18.82 3.16
C ASN A 269 -12.33 18.96 1.83
N TRP A 270 -13.05 18.95 0.72
CA TRP A 270 -12.48 19.25 -0.59
C TRP A 270 -12.21 20.75 -0.72
N LEU A 271 -10.99 21.11 -1.09
CA LEU A 271 -10.64 22.48 -1.45
C LEU A 271 -10.81 22.62 -2.96
N LEU A 272 -11.75 23.45 -3.39
CA LEU A 272 -11.76 23.91 -4.77
C LEU A 272 -10.53 24.79 -4.97
N LEU A 273 -9.61 24.35 -5.84
CA LEU A 273 -8.65 25.25 -6.45
C LEU A 273 -9.47 26.26 -7.25
N HIS A 274 -9.65 27.47 -6.72
CA HIS A 274 -10.13 28.58 -7.54
C HIS A 274 -9.10 28.73 -8.64
N GLY A 275 -9.53 28.48 -9.87
CA GLY A 275 -8.66 28.32 -11.02
C GLY A 275 -7.65 29.45 -11.14
N ASP A 276 -6.46 29.08 -11.60
CA ASP A 276 -5.60 29.98 -12.35
C ASP A 276 -6.46 30.62 -13.43
N LYS A 277 -6.86 31.88 -13.18
CA LYS A 277 -7.32 32.75 -14.25
C LYS A 277 -6.09 32.99 -15.12
N SER A 278 -6.21 32.51 -16.35
CA SER A 278 -5.51 32.95 -17.57
C SER A 278 -4.81 34.30 -17.48
#